data_AF-A0A7C5JI62-F1
#
_entry.id   AF-A0A7C5JI62-F1
#
_cell.length_a   1.000
_cell.length_b   1.000
_cell.length_c   1.000
_cell.angle_alpha   90.00
_cell.angle_beta   90.00
_cell.angle_gamma   90.00
#
_symmetry.space_group_name_H-M   'P 1'
#
loop_
_entity.id
_entity.type
_entity.pdbx_description
1 polymer ?
#
loop_
_entity_poly.entity_id
_entity_poly.type
_entity_poly.pdbx_seq_one_letter_code
_entity_poly.pdbx_strand_id
1 'polypeptide(L)' 'MNSIRHKIFLAISFFILLIFLGVVVYHYFSHFSWVDALYMTVITITTVGFGEVHPLTDMDKVFTVVLI' A
#
# COMPACT_ATOMS: atom_id res chain seq x y z
N MET A 1 9.09 20.07 21.22
CA MET A 1 8.84 18.64 20.92
C MET A 1 10.13 18.02 20.40
N ASN A 2 10.64 16.99 21.06
CA ASN A 2 11.94 16.37 20.74
C ASN A 2 11.98 15.98 19.25
N SER A 3 12.99 16.45 18.51
CA SER A 3 13.10 16.27 17.05
C SER A 3 12.93 14.80 16.60
N ILE A 4 13.33 13.85 17.45
CA ILE A 4 13.15 12.40 17.24
C ILE A 4 11.67 11.99 17.25
N ARG A 5 10.87 12.47 18.21
CA ARG A 5 9.44 12.12 18.30
C ARG A 5 8.68 12.60 17.08
N HIS A 6 9.02 13.80 16.58
CA HIS A 6 8.39 14.35 15.38
C HIS A 6 8.74 13.55 14.12
N LYS A 7 10.01 13.16 13.96
CA LYS A 7 10.45 12.30 12.85
C LYS A 7 9.76 10.93 12.85
N ILE A 8 9.66 10.29 14.02
CA ILE A 8 8.96 9.00 14.16
C ILE A 8 7.48 9.15 13.81
N PHE A 9 6.83 10.20 14.31
CA PHE A 9 5.43 10.46 13.99
C PHE A 9 5.21 10.68 12.48
N LEU A 10 6.08 11.45 11.82
CA LEU A 10 6.01 11.65 10.38
C LEU A 10 6.20 10.34 9.61
N ALA A 11 7.16 9.49 10.01
CA ALA A 11 7.40 8.20 9.36
C ALA A 11 6.19 7.27 9.50
N ILE A 12 5.61 7.16 10.69
CA ILE A 12 4.40 6.36 10.93
C ILE A 12 3.22 6.92 10.15
N SER A 13 3.02 8.24 10.15
CA SER A 13 1.93 8.88 9.40
C SER A 13 2.07 8.64 7.90
N PHE A 14 3.29 8.73 7.36
CA PHE A 14 3.56 8.47 5.95
C PHE A 14 3.31 7.00 5.60
N PHE A 15 3.73 6.08 6.46
CA PHE A 15 3.49 4.64 6.27
C PHE A 15 1.98 4.30 6.28
N ILE A 16 1.22 4.85 7.22
CA ILE A 16 -0.24 4.70 7.27
C ILE A 16 -0.89 5.28 6.01
N LEU A 17 -0.40 6.42 5.53
CA LEU A 17 -0.90 7.04 4.30
C LEU A 17 -0.67 6.14 3.08
N LEU A 18 0.51 5.52 2.95
CA LEU A 18 0.79 4.59 1.86
C LEU A 18 -0.12 3.36 1.92
N ILE A 19 -0.33 2.79 3.11
CA ILE A 19 -1.27 1.66 3.27
C ILE A 19 -2.69 2.08 2.86
N PHE A 20 -3.14 3.24 3.34
CA PHE A 20 -4.47 3.75 3.01
C PHE A 20 -4.63 3.96 1.50
N LEU A 21 -3.64 4.57 0.83
CA LEU A 21 -3.65 4.81 -0.60
C LEU A 21 -3.70 3.49 -1.39
N GLY A 22 -2.85 2.52 -1.03
CA GLY A 22 -2.84 1.17 -1.63
C GLY A 22 -4.19 0.49 -1.52
N VAL A 23 -4.77 0.45 -0.32
CA VAL A 23 -6.07 -0.19 -0.06
C VAL A 23 -7.18 0.46 -0.90
N VAL A 24 -7.25 1.79 -0.91
CA VAL A 24 -8.29 2.52 -1.65
C VAL A 24 -8.16 2.27 -3.15
N VAL A 25 -6.95 2.33 -3.70
CA VAL A 25 -6.76 2.12 -5.14
C VAL A 25 -7.10 0.68 -5.54
N TYR A 26 -6.55 -0.33 -4.86
CA TYR A 26 -6.86 -1.72 -5.19
C TYR A 26 -8.34 -2.07 -4.99
N HIS A 27 -9.01 -1.49 -3.98
CA HIS A 27 -10.43 -1.74 -3.76
C HIS A 27 -11.31 -1.11 -4.86
N TYR A 28 -11.10 0.17 -5.18
CA TYR A 28 -11.99 0.90 -6.08
C TYR A 28 -11.64 0.74 -7.56
N PHE A 29 -10.35 0.65 -7.91
CA PHE A 29 -9.90 0.54 -9.30
C PHE A 29 -9.73 -0.91 -9.74
N SER A 30 -9.19 -1.77 -8.87
CA SER A 30 -8.94 -3.18 -9.19
C SER A 30 -10.04 -4.12 -8.68
N HIS A 31 -11.07 -3.58 -8.01
CA HIS A 31 -12.23 -4.32 -7.46
C HIS A 31 -11.86 -5.40 -6.44
N PHE A 32 -10.73 -5.27 -5.74
CA PHE A 32 -10.34 -6.22 -4.70
C PHE A 32 -11.29 -6.09 -3.50
N SER A 33 -11.53 -7.18 -2.77
CA SER A 33 -12.20 -7.07 -1.48
C SER A 33 -11.35 -6.20 -0.53
N TRP A 34 -11.96 -5.59 0.49
CA TRP A 34 -11.22 -4.78 1.46
C TRP A 34 -10.03 -5.53 2.08
N VAL A 35 -10.22 -6.83 2.35
CA VAL A 35 -9.18 -7.70 2.91
C VAL A 35 -8.10 -7.98 1.89
N ASP A 36 -8.45 -8.29 0.65
CA ASP A 36 -7.48 -8.55 -0.42
C ASP A 36 -6.68 -7.30 -0.77
N ALA A 37 -7.33 -6.13 -0.79
CA ALA A 37 -6.67 -4.85 -1.05
C ALA A 37 -5.65 -4.52 0.06
N LEU A 38 -6.02 -4.75 1.33
CA LEU A 38 -5.10 -4.61 2.46
C LEU A 38 -3.96 -5.61 2.40
N TYR A 39 -4.27 -6.87 2.13
CA TYR A 39 -3.27 -7.92 2.02
C TYR A 39 -2.28 -7.61 0.89
N MET A 40 -2.77 -7.28 -0.32
CA MET A 40 -1.95 -6.88 -1.46
C MET A 40 -1.06 -5.69 -1.12
N THR A 41 -1.63 -4.64 -0.52
CA THR A 41 -0.88 -3.43 -0.14
C THR A 41 0.24 -3.75 0.85
N VAL A 42 -0.05 -4.56 1.88
CA VAL A 42 0.93 -4.91 2.91
C VAL A 42 2.05 -5.75 2.30
N ILE A 43 1.74 -6.80 1.53
CA ILE A 43 2.79 -7.66 0.95
C ILE A 43 3.66 -6.91 -0.08
N THR A 44 3.11 -5.90 -0.75
CA THR A 44 3.88 -4.99 -1.63
C THR A 44 4.81 -4.10 -0.83
N ILE A 45 4.29 -3.23 0.05
CA ILE A 45 5.11 -2.21 0.74
C ILE A 45 6.16 -2.85 1.67
N THR A 46 5.85 -4.01 2.25
CA THR A 46 6.80 -4.75 3.08
C THR A 46 7.82 -5.57 2.30
N THR A 47 7.77 -5.55 0.96
CA THR A 47 8.63 -6.34 0.05
C THR A 47 8.53 -7.86 0.23
N VAL A 48 7.50 -8.35 0.91
CA VAL A 48 7.30 -9.80 1.13
C VAL A 48 6.93 -10.49 -0.18
N GLY A 49 6.00 -9.91 -0.96
CA GLY A 49 5.76 -10.30 -2.34
C GLY A 49 5.35 -11.76 -2.57
N PHE A 50 4.29 -12.25 -1.90
CA PHE A 50 3.76 -13.61 -2.14
C PHE A 50 3.15 -13.84 -3.53
N GLY A 51 3.05 -12.80 -4.35
CA GLY A 51 2.39 -12.80 -5.66
C GLY A 51 1.14 -11.91 -5.65
N GLU A 52 0.55 -11.72 -6.84
CA GLU A 52 -0.67 -10.94 -7.02
C GLU A 52 -1.87 -11.73 -6.48
N VAL A 53 -2.73 -11.09 -5.68
CA VAL A 53 -3.94 -11.72 -5.12
C VAL A 53 -4.96 -12.02 -6.23
N HIS A 54 -5.08 -11.09 -7.18
CA HIS A 54 -5.84 -11.23 -8.43
C HIS A 54 -4.97 -10.69 -9.56
N PRO A 55 -5.20 -11.10 -10.83
CA PRO A 55 -4.42 -10.62 -11.97
C PRO A 55 -4.44 -9.09 -12.07
N LEU A 56 -3.26 -8.47 -12.05
CA LEU A 56 -3.12 -7.02 -12.18
C LEU A 56 -3.25 -6.57 -13.64
N THR A 57 -4.02 -5.50 -13.85
CA THR A 57 -4.03 -4.78 -15.13
C THR A 57 -2.72 -4.00 -15.31
N ASP A 58 -2.44 -3.52 -16.52
CA ASP A 58 -1.25 -2.71 -16.78
C ASP A 58 -1.24 -1.40 -15.97
N MET A 59 -2.42 -0.83 -15.71
CA MET A 59 -2.56 0.35 -14.85
C MET A 59 -2.23 0.00 -13.39
N ASP A 60 -2.72 -1.14 -12.89
CA ASP A 60 -2.44 -1.58 -11.52
C ASP A 60 -0.95 -1.83 -11.33
N LYS A 61 -0.27 -2.45 -12.30
CA LYS A 61 1.19 -2.66 -12.26
C LYS A 61 1.96 -1.35 -12.13
N VAL A 62 1.59 -0.34 -12.93
CA VAL A 62 2.22 0.99 -12.83
C VAL A 62 1.97 1.61 -11.45
N PHE A 63 0.75 1.47 -10.92
CA PHE A 63 0.45 1.90 -9.56
C PHE A 63 1.28 1.17 -8.51
N THR A 64 1.39 -0.15 -8.58
CA THR A 64 2.19 -0.98 -7.66
C THR A 64 3.66 -0.55 -7.66
N VAL A 65 4.22 -0.19 -8.81
CA VAL A 65 5.59 0.33 -8.93
C VAL A 65 5.76 1.68 -8.24
N VAL A 66 4.75 2.55 -8.26
CA VAL A 66 4.78 3.86 -7.57
C VAL A 66 4.54 3.74 -6.07
N LEU A 67 3.83 2.70 -5.64
CA LEU A 67 3.45 2.48 -4.25
C LEU A 67 4.63 2.07 -3.35
N ILE A 68 5.68 1.46 -3.92
CA ILE A 68 6.87 0.94 -3.21
C ILE A 68 8.11 1.79 -3.45
#